data_AF-A0A2M8BZD9-F1
#
_entry.id   AF-A0A2M8BZD9-F1
#
_cell.length_a   1.000
_cell.length_b   1.000
_cell.length_c   1.000
_cell.angle_alpha   90.00
_cell.angle_beta   90.00
_cell.angle_gamma   90.00
#
_symmetry.space_group_name_H-M   'P 1'
#
loop_
_entity.id
_entity.type
_entity.pdbx_description
1 polymer ?
#
loop_
_entity_poly.entity_id
_entity_poly.type
_entity_poly.pdbx_seq_one_letter_code
_entity_poly.pdbx_strand_id
1 'polypeptide(L)'
;MLVALFAACDSKPKATLEAAPGPELPQPKVTLAEADTGEWRDRARFELGATPTTVYRSSEPVVGTSRDLERKTAQFAPDLQVSQCLSRAAELYASYHPFEPKVSPPRAFVEGTLQWAGCPDSSAAVRLYYTTEDDTSGLLEHLETALTQDARFTHYGVGRARGGGDPYRWTWAIFLVVRNFDMAPFPRQVGLGDQQRLEFRLGEGLTAPSVLSMAPGGSIDPVEVQENGETWSANILFDQPGVHWVEVLAEGVLGPEVVIQLPVYVNQALPTAWEGFVPPDEDWIEAEADAEALMLTLVNRDRAQFGLPELQLDETLRQAARAHSADMRDHQFFAHISPTRGGLSDRLSPFGYQARIVAENIARNPRIYDAESGLMESLGHRANILSARLTHLGIGAVLGRGPAGERAWFLTQEFALPIERPSDESLRRHVSDTLIRSRTEAGAAPLRRRGDLDRIAQRAAEVAARSGFDGDKLNALISADLEREGIRYRRFRIQYQPVLELVDFLVPPFIAEPQLTEHGIGVDVRFEGDVEMSGTLLLFLEH
;
A
#
# COMPACT_ATOMS: atom_id res chain seq x y z
N MET A 1 -61.60 11.43 -68.48
CA MET A 1 -60.82 12.35 -69.31
C MET A 1 -59.34 11.95 -69.11
N LEU A 2 -58.76 11.32 -70.13
CA LEU A 2 -57.38 10.79 -70.33
C LEU A 2 -56.73 9.89 -69.23
N VAL A 3 -56.38 8.59 -69.44
CA VAL A 3 -55.57 7.87 -70.48
C VAL A 3 -54.05 8.12 -70.28
N ALA A 4 -53.29 7.17 -69.68
CA ALA A 4 -52.40 6.13 -70.30
C ALA A 4 -51.07 6.70 -70.87
N LEU A 5 -49.89 6.07 -70.94
CA LEU A 5 -49.33 4.73 -70.68
C LEU A 5 -47.76 4.85 -70.80
N PHE A 6 -46.99 4.08 -69.99
CA PHE A 6 -45.59 3.56 -70.09
C PHE A 6 -44.44 4.24 -70.88
N ALA A 7 -43.25 4.32 -70.25
CA ALA A 7 -42.01 3.60 -70.62
C ALA A 7 -40.90 3.73 -69.53
N ALA A 8 -40.00 2.74 -69.48
CA ALA A 8 -39.06 2.40 -68.42
C ALA A 8 -37.78 3.26 -68.30
N CYS A 9 -37.11 3.20 -67.13
CA CYS A 9 -35.67 2.87 -67.04
C CYS A 9 -35.21 2.55 -65.60
N ASP A 10 -34.30 1.58 -65.52
CA ASP A 10 -33.56 1.10 -64.35
C ASP A 10 -32.88 2.20 -63.51
N SER A 11 -32.80 1.99 -62.18
CA SER A 11 -31.53 2.06 -61.42
C SER A 11 -31.71 1.70 -59.93
N LYS A 12 -31.03 0.60 -59.57
CA LYS A 12 -30.43 0.13 -58.29
C LYS A 12 -30.87 0.70 -56.92
N PRO A 13 -30.93 -0.16 -55.88
CA PRO A 13 -31.24 0.26 -54.51
C PRO A 13 -30.07 0.95 -53.80
N LYS A 14 -30.46 1.98 -53.04
CA LYS A 14 -29.87 2.65 -51.87
C LYS A 14 -28.46 2.22 -51.42
N ALA A 15 -27.59 3.23 -51.37
CA ALA A 15 -26.29 3.20 -50.73
C ALA A 15 -26.37 2.72 -49.27
N THR A 16 -25.72 1.60 -48.99
CA THR A 16 -25.18 1.26 -47.69
C THR A 16 -24.04 2.23 -47.36
N LEU A 17 -24.12 2.88 -46.20
CA LEU A 17 -22.97 3.51 -45.57
C LEU A 17 -21.99 2.41 -45.19
N GLU A 18 -20.95 2.21 -46.00
CA GLU A 18 -19.76 1.49 -45.56
C GLU A 18 -19.07 2.34 -44.49
N ALA A 19 -19.07 1.84 -43.26
CA ALA A 19 -18.16 2.31 -42.24
C ALA A 19 -16.73 2.03 -42.74
N ALA A 20 -15.91 3.08 -42.85
CA ALA A 20 -14.49 2.90 -43.09
C ALA A 20 -13.91 1.97 -42.00
N PRO A 21 -13.14 0.93 -42.35
CA PRO A 21 -12.45 0.15 -41.34
C PRO A 21 -11.48 1.08 -40.62
N GLY A 22 -11.61 1.17 -39.29
CA GLY A 22 -10.50 1.65 -38.47
C GLY A 22 -9.27 0.77 -38.72
N PRO A 23 -8.04 1.27 -38.42
CA PRO A 23 -6.85 0.44 -38.55
C PRO A 23 -7.07 -0.88 -37.79
N GLU A 24 -6.97 -2.00 -38.51
CA GLU A 24 -7.12 -3.33 -37.94
C GLU A 24 -5.98 -3.53 -36.95
N LEU A 25 -6.28 -3.43 -35.65
CA LEU A 25 -5.31 -3.65 -34.59
C LEU A 25 -4.82 -5.11 -34.68
N PRO A 26 -3.51 -5.36 -34.49
CA PRO A 26 -3.01 -6.72 -34.45
C PRO A 26 -3.71 -7.48 -33.31
N GLN A 27 -4.31 -8.62 -33.65
CA GLN A 27 -4.93 -9.50 -32.65
C GLN A 27 -3.85 -9.98 -31.68
N PRO A 28 -4.02 -9.79 -30.36
CA PRO A 28 -3.03 -10.21 -29.37
C PRO A 28 -2.86 -11.73 -29.43
N LYS A 29 -1.62 -12.19 -29.61
CA LYS A 29 -1.27 -13.61 -29.47
C LYS A 29 -0.77 -13.85 -28.05
N VAL A 30 -1.30 -14.88 -27.40
CA VAL A 30 -0.86 -15.35 -26.09
C VAL A 30 0.05 -16.55 -26.28
N THR A 31 1.24 -16.53 -25.70
CA THR A 31 2.10 -17.72 -25.59
C THR A 31 2.55 -17.89 -24.16
N LEU A 32 2.32 -19.07 -23.58
CA LEU A 32 2.91 -19.48 -22.31
C LEU A 32 4.37 -19.87 -22.58
N ALA A 33 5.32 -19.27 -21.86
CA ALA A 33 6.73 -19.61 -21.99
C ALA A 33 7.09 -20.67 -20.94
N GLU A 34 7.51 -21.86 -21.38
CA GLU A 34 8.06 -22.90 -20.50
C GLU A 34 9.45 -22.46 -20.01
N ALA A 35 9.61 -22.19 -18.71
CA ALA A 35 10.90 -21.93 -18.08
C ALA A 35 11.23 -23.01 -17.05
N ASP A 36 12.42 -23.60 -17.22
CA ASP A 36 12.98 -24.69 -16.45
C ASP A 36 13.35 -24.26 -15.02
N THR A 37 13.29 -25.22 -14.08
CA THR A 37 13.67 -25.15 -12.65
C THR A 37 12.69 -24.50 -11.62
N GLY A 38 11.79 -25.33 -11.07
CA GLY A 38 11.39 -25.32 -9.64
C GLY A 38 10.62 -24.12 -9.07
N GLU A 39 9.29 -24.29 -8.97
CA GLU A 39 8.26 -23.42 -8.35
C GLU A 39 7.99 -22.07 -9.04
N TRP A 40 6.70 -21.78 -9.30
CA TRP A 40 6.12 -20.66 -10.10
C TRP A 40 6.20 -20.83 -11.62
N ARG A 41 5.25 -21.59 -12.19
CA ARG A 41 5.31 -22.11 -13.58
C ARG A 41 4.72 -21.23 -14.70
N ASP A 42 4.02 -20.13 -14.44
CA ASP A 42 3.20 -19.52 -15.51
C ASP A 42 3.52 -18.04 -15.75
N ARG A 43 4.54 -17.77 -16.59
CA ARG A 43 4.71 -16.44 -17.20
C ARG A 43 3.92 -16.38 -18.50
N ALA A 44 3.10 -15.35 -18.64
CA ALA A 44 2.35 -15.08 -19.86
C ALA A 44 2.97 -13.91 -20.62
N ARG A 45 2.94 -14.02 -21.93
CA ARG A 45 3.25 -12.94 -22.86
C ARG A 45 2.01 -12.60 -23.68
N PHE A 46 1.66 -11.33 -23.74
CA PHE A 46 0.58 -10.78 -24.53
C PHE A 46 1.13 -9.77 -25.54
N GLU A 47 0.97 -10.04 -26.83
CA GLU A 47 1.33 -9.06 -27.87
C GLU A 47 0.37 -7.87 -27.82
N LEU A 48 0.89 -6.67 -27.56
CA LEU A 48 0.13 -5.42 -27.52
C LEU A 48 0.11 -4.70 -28.88
N GLY A 49 1.08 -5.04 -29.74
CA GLY A 49 1.32 -4.32 -30.99
C GLY A 49 1.98 -2.95 -30.78
N ALA A 50 2.13 -2.19 -31.87
CA ALA A 50 2.70 -0.86 -31.80
C ALA A 50 1.80 0.08 -30.98
N THR A 51 2.41 0.82 -30.06
CA THR A 51 1.69 1.86 -29.30
C THR A 51 1.07 2.92 -30.22
N PRO A 52 -0.13 3.42 -29.91
CA PRO A 52 -0.76 4.50 -30.65
C PRO A 52 -0.21 5.89 -30.28
N THR A 53 0.69 6.01 -29.30
CA THR A 53 1.21 7.30 -28.82
C THR A 53 2.63 7.21 -28.23
N THR A 54 3.40 8.30 -28.39
CA THR A 54 4.74 8.48 -27.79
C THR A 54 4.73 9.34 -26.53
N VAL A 55 3.56 9.87 -26.13
CA VAL A 55 3.39 10.74 -24.95
C VAL A 55 2.25 10.27 -24.06
N TYR A 56 2.34 10.57 -22.77
CA TYR A 56 1.24 10.52 -21.80
C TYR A 56 0.41 11.79 -21.85
N ARG A 57 -0.92 11.69 -21.67
CA ARG A 57 -1.85 12.84 -21.65
C ARG A 57 -3.00 12.59 -20.68
N SER A 58 -3.37 13.58 -19.86
CA SER A 58 -4.61 13.53 -19.07
C SER A 58 -5.86 13.75 -19.95
N SER A 59 -5.74 14.54 -21.02
CA SER A 59 -6.85 14.91 -21.90
C SER A 59 -6.48 14.83 -23.39
N GLU A 60 -7.43 14.34 -24.20
CA GLU A 60 -7.30 14.19 -25.66
C GLU A 60 -8.68 14.35 -26.33
N PRO A 61 -8.76 14.83 -27.59
CA PRO A 61 -10.02 14.88 -28.33
C PRO A 61 -10.60 13.48 -28.57
N VAL A 62 -11.91 13.34 -28.32
CA VAL A 62 -12.66 12.08 -28.49
C VAL A 62 -13.02 11.86 -29.97
N VAL A 63 -12.75 10.65 -30.48
CA VAL A 63 -12.95 10.29 -31.88
C VAL A 63 -13.85 9.04 -32.02
N GLY A 64 -14.62 8.96 -33.10
CA GLY A 64 -15.33 7.73 -33.49
C GLY A 64 -16.60 7.42 -32.69
N THR A 65 -16.84 6.13 -32.43
CA THR A 65 -18.01 5.57 -31.74
C THR A 65 -18.19 6.10 -30.32
N SER A 66 -17.11 6.57 -29.69
CA SER A 66 -17.12 7.17 -28.35
C SER A 66 -18.01 8.41 -28.25
N ARG A 67 -18.29 9.13 -29.36
CA ARG A 67 -19.15 10.34 -29.33
C ARG A 67 -20.63 10.04 -29.13
N ASP A 68 -21.15 8.94 -29.69
CA ASP A 68 -22.55 8.55 -29.47
C ASP A 68 -22.75 8.10 -28.02
N LEU A 69 -21.77 7.33 -27.52
CA LEU A 69 -21.76 6.88 -26.13
C LEU A 69 -21.63 8.06 -25.17
N GLU A 70 -20.70 8.97 -25.39
CA GLU A 70 -20.53 10.21 -24.63
C GLU A 70 -21.83 10.98 -24.52
N ARG A 71 -22.53 11.18 -25.64
CA ARG A 71 -23.83 11.86 -25.66
C ARG A 71 -24.89 11.13 -24.82
N LYS A 72 -24.92 9.79 -24.83
CA LYS A 72 -25.89 8.99 -24.05
C LYS A 72 -25.54 8.99 -22.57
N THR A 73 -24.26 8.81 -22.23
CA THR A 73 -23.75 8.86 -20.86
C THR A 73 -24.02 10.21 -20.20
N ALA A 74 -23.80 11.31 -20.93
CA ALA A 74 -24.06 12.66 -20.44
C ALA A 74 -25.53 12.92 -20.07
N GLN A 75 -26.49 12.07 -20.47
CA GLN A 75 -27.89 12.19 -20.09
C GLN A 75 -28.17 11.75 -18.65
N PHE A 76 -27.37 10.84 -18.09
CA PHE A 76 -27.56 10.31 -16.72
C PHE A 76 -26.36 10.53 -15.80
N ALA A 77 -25.17 10.74 -16.35
CA ALA A 77 -23.94 11.05 -15.63
C ALA A 77 -23.22 12.25 -16.29
N PRO A 78 -23.74 13.48 -16.13
CA PRO A 78 -23.24 14.65 -16.84
C PRO A 78 -21.80 15.06 -16.48
N ASP A 79 -21.34 14.69 -15.28
CA ASP A 79 -20.00 15.02 -14.80
C ASP A 79 -18.94 13.97 -15.19
N LEU A 80 -19.36 12.83 -15.75
CA LEU A 80 -18.47 11.74 -16.15
C LEU A 80 -17.88 11.99 -17.54
N GLN A 81 -16.56 12.11 -17.62
CA GLN A 81 -15.85 12.48 -18.84
C GLN A 81 -15.32 11.27 -19.61
N VAL A 82 -15.53 11.24 -20.92
CA VAL A 82 -14.93 10.20 -21.77
C VAL A 82 -13.44 10.49 -22.00
N SER A 83 -12.60 9.45 -21.94
CA SER A 83 -11.16 9.55 -22.17
C SER A 83 -10.74 8.69 -23.36
N GLN A 84 -10.02 9.29 -24.30
CA GLN A 84 -9.54 8.61 -25.50
C GLN A 84 -8.44 7.59 -25.19
N CYS A 85 -7.54 7.87 -24.25
CA CYS A 85 -6.54 6.89 -23.82
C CYS A 85 -7.21 5.68 -23.16
N LEU A 86 -8.20 5.89 -22.27
CA LEU A 86 -8.94 4.80 -21.63
C LEU A 86 -9.73 3.98 -22.65
N SER A 87 -10.29 4.62 -23.68
CA SER A 87 -11.00 3.90 -24.76
C SER A 87 -10.05 3.00 -25.56
N ARG A 88 -8.82 3.45 -25.84
CA ARG A 88 -7.77 2.63 -26.47
C ARG A 88 -7.34 1.46 -25.59
N ALA A 89 -7.13 1.70 -24.29
CA ALA A 89 -6.82 0.65 -23.34
C ALA A 89 -7.95 -0.39 -23.26
N ALA A 90 -9.20 0.07 -23.19
CA ALA A 90 -10.38 -0.77 -23.17
C ALA A 90 -10.54 -1.61 -24.45
N GLU A 91 -10.22 -1.07 -25.63
CA GLU A 91 -10.31 -1.82 -26.89
C GLU A 91 -9.26 -2.93 -26.96
N LEU A 92 -8.02 -2.63 -26.58
CA LEU A 92 -6.95 -3.62 -26.45
C LEU A 92 -7.33 -4.69 -25.43
N TYR A 93 -7.82 -4.28 -24.25
CA TYR A 93 -8.24 -5.22 -23.22
C TYR A 93 -9.42 -6.08 -23.66
N ALA A 94 -10.39 -5.52 -24.39
CA ALA A 94 -11.54 -6.28 -24.92
C ALA A 94 -11.13 -7.33 -25.97
N SER A 95 -10.02 -7.11 -26.68
CA SER A 95 -9.45 -8.10 -27.62
C SER A 95 -8.81 -9.31 -26.93
N TYR A 96 -8.64 -9.22 -25.61
CA TYR A 96 -8.31 -10.38 -24.79
C TYR A 96 -9.57 -11.22 -24.55
N HIS A 97 -9.64 -12.38 -25.20
CA HIS A 97 -10.79 -13.29 -25.08
C HIS A 97 -10.49 -14.47 -24.16
N PRO A 98 -11.18 -14.59 -23.00
CA PRO A 98 -11.10 -15.76 -22.15
C PRO A 98 -11.99 -16.87 -22.73
N PHE A 99 -11.45 -17.72 -23.62
CA PHE A 99 -12.04 -19.05 -23.83
C PHE A 99 -11.64 -20.05 -22.75
N GLU A 100 -10.73 -19.65 -21.86
CA GLU A 100 -10.48 -20.32 -20.58
C GLU A 100 -11.12 -19.47 -19.47
N PRO A 101 -12.40 -19.70 -19.12
CA PRO A 101 -13.17 -18.91 -18.15
C PRO A 101 -12.64 -18.93 -16.70
N LYS A 102 -11.41 -19.40 -16.48
CA LYS A 102 -10.80 -19.55 -15.14
C LYS A 102 -9.69 -18.55 -14.86
N VAL A 103 -9.17 -17.82 -15.85
CA VAL A 103 -8.05 -16.88 -15.63
C VAL A 103 -8.48 -15.47 -16.01
N SER A 104 -9.05 -14.73 -15.05
CA SER A 104 -9.16 -13.27 -15.19
C SER A 104 -7.75 -12.69 -15.34
N PRO A 105 -7.53 -11.75 -16.29
CA PRO A 105 -6.23 -11.13 -16.48
C PRO A 105 -5.66 -10.59 -15.17
N PRO A 106 -4.34 -10.73 -14.95
CA PRO A 106 -3.69 -10.08 -13.82
C PRO A 106 -3.97 -8.58 -13.82
N ARG A 107 -3.98 -7.98 -12.64
CA ARG A 107 -4.03 -6.52 -12.50
C ARG A 107 -2.92 -5.85 -13.30
N ALA A 108 -1.70 -6.38 -13.24
CA ALA A 108 -0.55 -5.87 -13.99
C ALA A 108 -0.78 -5.82 -15.51
N PHE A 109 -1.69 -6.65 -16.06
CA PHE A 109 -2.08 -6.54 -17.47
C PHE A 109 -2.98 -5.32 -17.71
N VAL A 110 -3.92 -5.02 -16.81
CA VAL A 110 -4.72 -3.78 -16.88
C VAL A 110 -3.80 -2.56 -16.91
N GLU A 111 -2.84 -2.50 -16.00
CA GLU A 111 -1.87 -1.40 -15.94
C GLU A 111 -0.99 -1.36 -17.20
N GLY A 112 -0.56 -2.51 -17.70
CA GLY A 112 0.13 -2.62 -19.00
C GLY A 112 -0.68 -2.05 -20.17
N THR A 113 -2.01 -2.25 -20.20
CA THR A 113 -2.88 -1.66 -21.22
C THR A 113 -3.03 -0.14 -21.09
N LEU A 114 -3.12 0.39 -19.87
CA LEU A 114 -3.13 1.84 -19.60
C LEU A 114 -1.84 2.48 -20.11
N GLN A 115 -0.70 1.88 -19.74
CA GLN A 115 0.63 2.34 -20.16
C GLN A 115 0.78 2.28 -21.68
N TRP A 116 0.38 1.17 -22.31
CA TRP A 116 0.39 1.03 -23.77
C TRP A 116 -0.41 2.15 -24.44
N ALA A 117 -1.59 2.45 -23.93
CA ALA A 117 -2.47 3.50 -24.44
C ALA A 117 -1.98 4.94 -24.14
N GLY A 118 -0.94 5.11 -23.32
CA GLY A 118 -0.44 6.42 -22.89
C GLY A 118 -1.34 7.12 -21.86
N CYS A 119 -2.09 6.35 -21.06
CA CYS A 119 -2.80 6.90 -19.91
C CYS A 119 -1.84 7.14 -18.74
N PRO A 120 -1.95 8.29 -18.05
CA PRO A 120 -1.14 8.59 -16.87
C PRO A 120 -1.71 8.05 -15.55
N ASP A 121 -2.88 7.41 -15.60
CA ASP A 121 -3.61 6.92 -14.43
C ASP A 121 -2.90 5.74 -13.77
N SER A 122 -2.83 5.75 -12.44
CA SER A 122 -2.19 4.71 -11.63
C SER A 122 -2.98 3.41 -11.57
N SER A 123 -4.30 3.46 -11.74
CA SER A 123 -5.14 2.26 -11.79
C SER A 123 -6.49 2.53 -12.46
N ALA A 124 -7.15 1.46 -12.91
CA ALA A 124 -8.51 1.53 -13.44
C ALA A 124 -9.36 0.37 -12.93
N ALA A 125 -10.63 0.65 -12.64
CA ALA A 125 -11.64 -0.38 -12.50
C ALA A 125 -12.08 -0.81 -13.91
N VAL A 126 -12.11 -2.13 -14.14
CA VAL A 126 -12.44 -2.69 -15.46
C VAL A 126 -13.68 -3.57 -15.37
N ARG A 127 -14.60 -3.40 -16.33
CA ARG A 127 -15.76 -4.26 -16.52
C ARG A 127 -15.77 -4.87 -17.91
N LEU A 128 -15.96 -6.19 -17.97
CA LEU A 128 -16.22 -6.90 -19.21
C LEU A 128 -17.68 -7.25 -19.34
N TYR A 129 -18.24 -7.10 -20.54
CA TYR A 129 -19.52 -7.68 -20.89
C TYR A 129 -19.49 -8.25 -22.31
N TYR A 130 -20.36 -9.23 -22.54
CA TYR A 130 -20.37 -10.05 -23.74
C TYR A 130 -21.73 -9.93 -24.42
N THR A 131 -21.73 -9.62 -25.72
CA THR A 131 -22.98 -9.45 -26.49
C THR A 131 -22.99 -10.32 -27.74
N THR A 132 -24.19 -10.73 -28.13
CA THR A 132 -24.42 -11.46 -29.38
C THR A 132 -24.46 -10.50 -30.57
N GLU A 133 -24.99 -9.30 -30.37
CA GLU A 133 -25.07 -8.23 -31.38
C GLU A 133 -24.09 -7.10 -31.08
N ASP A 134 -23.77 -6.31 -32.09
CA ASP A 134 -22.95 -5.10 -31.95
C ASP A 134 -23.82 -3.93 -31.46
N ASP A 135 -24.39 -4.06 -30.27
CA ASP A 135 -25.25 -3.04 -29.67
C ASP A 135 -24.68 -2.46 -28.36
N THR A 136 -25.10 -1.24 -28.04
CA THR A 136 -24.68 -0.48 -26.86
C THR A 136 -25.79 -0.40 -25.80
N SER A 137 -26.88 -1.16 -25.97
CA SER A 137 -28.06 -1.02 -25.12
C SER A 137 -27.80 -1.57 -23.71
N GLY A 138 -27.13 -2.72 -23.60
CA GLY A 138 -26.70 -3.26 -22.30
C GLY A 138 -25.51 -2.50 -21.68
N LEU A 139 -24.70 -1.83 -22.50
CA LEU A 139 -23.52 -1.06 -22.04
C LEU A 139 -23.89 0.03 -21.03
N LEU A 140 -24.97 0.76 -21.30
CA LEU A 140 -25.40 1.88 -20.46
C LEU A 140 -25.87 1.40 -19.09
N GLU A 141 -26.60 0.29 -19.03
CA GLU A 141 -27.06 -0.32 -17.77
C GLU A 141 -25.87 -0.79 -16.92
N HIS A 142 -24.85 -1.40 -17.54
CA HIS A 142 -23.63 -1.78 -16.85
C HIS A 142 -22.83 -0.58 -16.34
N LEU A 143 -22.74 0.49 -17.14
CA LEU A 143 -22.10 1.73 -16.73
C LEU A 143 -22.86 2.38 -15.57
N GLU A 144 -24.18 2.50 -15.66
CA GLU A 144 -25.04 3.03 -14.60
C GLU A 144 -24.92 2.22 -13.30
N THR A 145 -24.86 0.89 -13.39
CA THR A 145 -24.63 0.01 -12.24
C THR A 145 -23.28 0.29 -11.58
N ALA A 146 -22.20 0.44 -12.36
CA ALA A 146 -20.87 0.73 -11.83
C ALA A 146 -20.82 2.11 -11.14
N LEU A 147 -21.45 3.13 -11.74
CA LEU A 147 -21.52 4.48 -11.17
C LEU A 147 -22.39 4.55 -9.91
N THR A 148 -23.41 3.69 -9.80
CA THR A 148 -24.21 3.55 -8.57
C THR A 148 -23.40 2.97 -7.42
N GLN A 149 -22.39 2.13 -7.72
CA GLN A 149 -21.55 1.48 -6.71
C GLN A 149 -20.39 2.36 -6.25
N ASP A 150 -19.82 3.18 -7.13
CA ASP A 150 -18.81 4.18 -6.78
C ASP A 150 -19.01 5.45 -7.63
N ALA A 151 -19.64 6.46 -7.03
CA ALA A 151 -19.94 7.72 -7.69
C ALA A 151 -18.70 8.63 -7.87
N ARG A 152 -17.51 8.20 -7.40
CA ARG A 152 -16.30 9.02 -7.48
C ARG A 152 -15.62 8.99 -8.84
N PHE A 153 -15.99 8.05 -9.72
CA PHE A 153 -15.40 7.98 -11.05
C PHE A 153 -15.62 9.28 -11.82
N THR A 154 -14.53 9.87 -12.30
CA THR A 154 -14.57 11.13 -13.06
C THR A 154 -14.39 10.90 -14.55
N HIS A 155 -13.73 9.81 -14.93
CA HIS A 155 -13.50 9.47 -16.32
C HIS A 155 -13.79 8.01 -16.64
N TYR A 156 -14.15 7.77 -17.89
CA TYR A 156 -14.35 6.42 -18.42
C TYR A 156 -13.84 6.28 -19.85
N GLY A 157 -13.55 5.06 -20.26
CA GLY A 157 -13.28 4.69 -21.64
C GLY A 157 -13.97 3.39 -21.99
N VAL A 158 -14.45 3.27 -23.22
CA VAL A 158 -15.10 2.05 -23.70
C VAL A 158 -14.44 1.58 -24.98
N GLY A 159 -14.18 0.28 -25.06
CA GLY A 159 -13.65 -0.37 -26.23
C GLY A 159 -14.30 -1.73 -26.44
N ARG A 160 -14.18 -2.25 -27.66
CA ARG A 160 -14.81 -3.52 -28.05
C ARG A 160 -13.94 -4.30 -29.01
N ALA A 161 -14.04 -5.61 -28.96
CA ALA A 161 -13.43 -6.51 -29.92
C ALA A 161 -14.36 -7.67 -30.25
N ARG A 162 -14.08 -8.36 -31.36
CA ARG A 162 -14.86 -9.54 -31.77
C ARG A 162 -14.56 -10.72 -30.86
N GLY A 163 -15.53 -11.13 -30.04
CA GLY A 163 -15.49 -12.35 -29.25
C GLY A 163 -15.37 -13.60 -30.13
N GLY A 164 -14.43 -14.49 -29.80
CA GLY A 164 -14.17 -15.71 -30.58
C GLY A 164 -15.15 -16.88 -30.36
N GLY A 165 -16.34 -16.67 -29.79
CA GLY A 165 -17.19 -17.75 -29.27
C GLY A 165 -18.69 -17.53 -29.45
N ASP A 166 -19.42 -18.63 -29.60
CA ASP A 166 -20.88 -18.68 -29.80
C ASP A 166 -21.59 -18.77 -28.43
N PRO A 167 -22.59 -17.93 -28.11
CA PRO A 167 -23.26 -16.92 -28.96
C PRO A 167 -22.65 -15.51 -28.91
N TYR A 168 -21.66 -15.27 -28.05
CA TYR A 168 -21.13 -13.93 -27.78
C TYR A 168 -20.07 -13.46 -28.78
N ARG A 169 -20.53 -12.86 -29.88
CA ARG A 169 -19.70 -12.34 -30.98
C ARG A 169 -18.90 -11.09 -30.64
N TRP A 170 -19.22 -10.39 -29.55
CA TRP A 170 -18.55 -9.17 -29.13
C TRP A 170 -18.19 -9.22 -27.66
N THR A 171 -16.98 -8.78 -27.35
CA THR A 171 -16.52 -8.46 -25.99
C THR A 171 -16.35 -6.97 -25.92
N TRP A 172 -16.82 -6.40 -24.81
CA TRP A 172 -16.69 -4.98 -24.54
C TRP A 172 -16.06 -4.79 -23.18
N ALA A 173 -15.21 -3.77 -23.09
CA ALA A 173 -14.58 -3.36 -21.85
C ALA A 173 -14.95 -1.91 -21.51
N ILE A 174 -15.20 -1.66 -20.23
CA ILE A 174 -15.35 -0.32 -19.65
C ILE A 174 -14.22 -0.13 -18.66
N PHE A 175 -13.41 0.89 -18.89
CA PHE A 175 -12.40 1.36 -17.95
C PHE A 175 -12.96 2.58 -17.22
N LEU A 176 -12.84 2.60 -15.90
CA LEU A 176 -13.31 3.66 -15.01
C LEU A 176 -12.17 4.11 -14.10
N VAL A 177 -11.94 5.42 -14.02
CA VAL A 177 -10.88 6.00 -13.19
C VAL A 177 -11.39 7.21 -12.41
N VAL A 178 -10.79 7.42 -11.24
CA VAL A 178 -10.86 8.70 -10.53
C VAL A 178 -9.62 9.49 -10.93
N ARG A 179 -9.81 10.45 -11.83
CA ARG A 179 -8.76 11.36 -12.28
C ARG A 179 -9.10 12.76 -11.81
N ASN A 180 -8.35 13.24 -10.82
CA ASN A 180 -8.49 14.57 -10.24
C ASN A 180 -7.22 15.40 -10.47
N PHE A 181 -6.73 15.40 -11.71
CA PHE A 181 -5.56 16.15 -12.12
C PHE A 181 -5.57 16.38 -13.63
N ASP A 182 -4.79 17.37 -14.06
CA ASP A 182 -4.41 17.58 -15.44
C ASP A 182 -2.89 17.62 -15.59
N MET A 183 -2.39 17.22 -16.76
CA MET A 183 -0.96 17.29 -17.04
C MET A 183 -0.66 17.73 -18.46
N ALA A 184 0.45 18.45 -18.63
CA ALA A 184 1.03 18.68 -19.94
C ALA A 184 1.50 17.34 -20.54
N PRO A 185 1.56 17.21 -21.89
CA PRO A 185 2.05 16.00 -22.51
C PRO A 185 3.47 15.65 -22.04
N PHE A 186 3.67 14.43 -21.56
CA PHE A 186 4.96 13.97 -21.04
C PHE A 186 5.51 12.82 -21.89
N PRO A 187 6.79 12.83 -22.29
CA PRO A 187 7.34 11.82 -23.18
C PRO A 187 7.41 10.44 -22.51
N ARG A 188 7.17 9.39 -23.30
CA ARG A 188 7.30 8.00 -22.86
C ARG A 188 8.70 7.43 -23.11
N GLN A 189 9.43 8.01 -24.06
CA GLN A 189 10.79 7.62 -24.42
C GLN A 189 11.69 8.84 -24.38
N VAL A 190 12.90 8.67 -23.83
CA VAL A 190 13.90 9.72 -23.70
C VAL A 190 15.29 9.17 -23.94
N GLY A 191 16.24 10.06 -24.22
CA GLY A 191 17.66 9.74 -24.31
C GLY A 191 18.31 9.64 -22.93
N LEU A 192 19.39 8.88 -22.84
CA LEU A 192 20.23 8.85 -21.64
C LEU A 192 20.84 10.23 -21.35
N GLY A 193 20.65 10.73 -20.13
CA GLY A 193 21.08 12.05 -19.68
C GLY A 193 20.08 13.17 -19.99
N ASP A 194 18.94 12.86 -20.60
CA ASP A 194 17.89 13.84 -20.81
C ASP A 194 17.27 14.29 -19.48
N GLN A 195 16.87 15.55 -19.43
CA GLN A 195 16.06 16.11 -18.36
C GLN A 195 14.70 16.50 -18.93
N GLN A 196 13.62 15.97 -18.37
CA GLN A 196 12.26 16.29 -18.80
C GLN A 196 11.49 17.01 -17.70
N ARG A 197 10.74 18.03 -18.11
CA ARG A 197 9.85 18.77 -17.22
C ARG A 197 8.47 18.14 -17.21
N LEU A 198 8.07 17.61 -16.07
CA LEU A 198 6.69 17.23 -15.79
C LEU A 198 5.95 18.49 -15.32
N GLU A 199 4.85 18.85 -15.97
CA GLU A 199 3.97 19.95 -15.56
C GLU A 199 2.56 19.42 -15.35
N PHE A 200 1.96 19.74 -14.20
CA PHE A 200 0.65 19.22 -13.82
C PHE A 200 -0.12 20.19 -12.91
N ARG A 201 -1.43 20.00 -12.87
CA ARG A 201 -2.37 20.69 -12.01
C ARG A 201 -3.14 19.64 -11.22
N LEU A 202 -3.16 19.77 -9.91
CA LEU A 202 -4.05 19.02 -9.05
C LEU A 202 -5.47 19.59 -9.14
N GLY A 203 -6.46 18.71 -9.10
CA GLY A 203 -7.86 19.09 -9.00
C GLY A 203 -8.26 19.44 -7.57
N GLU A 204 -9.53 19.78 -7.38
CA GLU A 204 -10.03 20.28 -6.10
C GLU A 204 -9.86 19.24 -4.98
N GLY A 205 -9.42 19.69 -3.79
CA GLY A 205 -9.23 18.85 -2.61
C GLY A 205 -7.89 18.13 -2.51
N LEU A 206 -7.04 18.21 -3.55
CA LEU A 206 -5.67 17.69 -3.52
C LEU A 206 -4.65 18.83 -3.34
N THR A 207 -3.68 18.63 -2.46
CA THR A 207 -2.66 19.63 -2.09
C THR A 207 -1.29 18.99 -1.91
N ALA A 208 -0.26 19.82 -1.69
CA ALA A 208 1.10 19.40 -1.31
C ALA A 208 1.66 18.23 -2.15
N PRO A 209 1.77 18.38 -3.49
CA PRO A 209 2.26 17.29 -4.31
C PRO A 209 3.72 16.95 -3.99
N SER A 210 4.04 15.66 -4.09
CA SER A 210 5.42 15.18 -4.12
C SER A 210 5.64 14.33 -5.38
N VAL A 211 6.86 14.37 -5.90
CA VAL A 211 7.25 13.60 -7.09
C VAL A 211 8.37 12.65 -6.71
N LEU A 212 8.18 11.38 -7.02
CA LEU A 212 9.18 10.32 -6.83
C LEU A 212 9.64 9.83 -8.21
N SER A 213 10.93 9.58 -8.34
CA SER A 213 11.52 8.93 -9.51
C SER A 213 12.25 7.67 -9.08
N MET A 214 11.96 6.54 -9.71
CA MET A 214 12.66 5.29 -9.47
C MET A 214 13.52 4.91 -10.68
N ALA A 215 14.82 4.76 -10.46
CA ALA A 215 15.74 4.30 -11.48
C ALA A 215 15.58 2.77 -11.72
N PRO A 216 16.08 2.23 -12.86
CA PRO A 216 15.97 0.80 -13.18
C PRO A 216 16.60 -0.12 -12.13
N GLY A 217 17.58 0.38 -11.36
CA GLY A 217 18.18 -0.33 -10.22
C GLY A 217 17.32 -0.38 -8.95
N GLY A 218 16.14 0.25 -8.96
CA GLY A 218 15.19 0.27 -7.84
C GLY A 218 15.42 1.38 -6.81
N SER A 219 16.41 2.26 -7.00
CA SER A 219 16.57 3.44 -6.14
C SER A 219 15.45 4.44 -6.39
N ILE A 220 14.78 4.85 -5.32
CA ILE A 220 13.70 5.85 -5.34
C ILE A 220 14.26 7.16 -4.83
N ASP A 221 14.22 8.20 -5.67
CA ASP A 221 14.71 9.53 -5.35
C ASP A 221 13.54 10.53 -5.38
N PRO A 222 13.39 11.38 -4.34
CA PRO A 222 12.45 12.48 -4.41
C PRO A 222 12.94 13.53 -5.41
N VAL A 223 12.01 14.07 -6.20
CA VAL A 223 12.28 15.13 -7.17
C VAL A 223 11.71 16.44 -6.64
N GLU A 224 12.51 17.50 -6.71
CA GLU A 224 12.08 18.83 -6.27
C GLU A 224 10.88 19.32 -7.10
N VAL A 225 9.81 19.70 -6.40
CA VAL A 225 8.57 20.22 -6.99
C VAL A 225 8.55 21.74 -6.85
N GLN A 226 8.32 22.42 -7.96
CA GLN A 226 8.21 23.88 -8.04
C GLN A 226 6.75 24.27 -8.23
N GLU A 227 6.25 25.18 -7.40
CA GLU A 227 4.91 25.75 -7.50
C GLU A 227 4.93 27.02 -8.36
N ASN A 228 4.02 27.09 -9.34
CA ASN A 228 3.87 28.20 -10.28
C ASN A 228 2.38 28.59 -10.39
N GLY A 229 1.85 29.21 -9.33
CA GLY A 229 0.42 29.51 -9.23
C GLY A 229 -0.37 28.21 -9.06
N GLU A 230 -1.36 27.96 -9.93
CA GLU A 230 -2.19 26.74 -9.89
C GLU A 230 -1.52 25.51 -10.53
N THR A 231 -0.27 25.63 -10.98
CA THR A 231 0.46 24.56 -11.70
C THR A 231 1.74 24.22 -10.96
N TRP A 232 2.05 22.93 -10.87
CA TRP A 232 3.29 22.40 -10.33
C TRP A 232 4.16 21.87 -11.45
N SER A 233 5.47 21.90 -11.23
CA SER A 233 6.40 21.28 -12.15
C SER A 233 7.59 20.64 -11.46
N ALA A 234 8.08 19.54 -12.01
CA ALA A 234 9.26 18.83 -11.54
C ALA A 234 10.19 18.54 -12.73
N ASN A 235 11.49 18.78 -12.58
CA ASN A 235 12.48 18.48 -13.62
C ASN A 235 13.20 17.18 -13.29
N ILE A 236 12.93 16.13 -14.07
CA ILE A 236 13.37 14.76 -13.80
C ILE A 236 14.55 14.43 -14.71
N LEU A 237 15.65 13.97 -14.12
CA LEU A 237 16.85 13.52 -14.83
C LEU A 237 16.79 12.01 -15.06
N PHE A 238 17.08 11.58 -16.29
CA PHE A 238 17.11 10.17 -16.68
C PHE A 238 18.53 9.71 -16.99
N ASP A 239 19.31 9.39 -15.95
CA ASP A 239 20.76 9.16 -16.03
C ASP A 239 21.17 7.68 -16.15
N GLN A 240 20.22 6.75 -16.15
CA GLN A 240 20.46 5.31 -16.32
C GLN A 240 19.64 4.74 -17.48
N PRO A 241 20.19 3.84 -18.31
CA PRO A 241 19.41 3.17 -19.36
C PRO A 241 18.45 2.16 -18.72
N GLY A 242 17.22 2.08 -19.21
CA GLY A 242 16.20 1.21 -18.63
C GLY A 242 14.84 1.87 -18.49
N VAL A 243 13.95 1.21 -17.76
CA VAL A 243 12.65 1.77 -17.39
C VAL A 243 12.80 2.51 -16.08
N HIS A 244 12.58 3.83 -16.11
CA HIS A 244 12.38 4.63 -14.92
C HIS A 244 10.90 4.73 -14.62
N TRP A 245 10.53 4.86 -13.35
CA TRP A 245 9.16 5.14 -12.96
C TRP A 245 9.07 6.52 -12.34
N VAL A 246 8.06 7.28 -12.74
CA VAL A 246 7.75 8.58 -12.16
C VAL A 246 6.39 8.48 -11.51
N GLU A 247 6.30 8.83 -10.23
CA GLU A 247 5.05 8.83 -9.47
C GLU A 247 4.81 10.24 -8.90
N VAL A 248 3.58 10.72 -8.99
CA VAL A 248 3.14 11.94 -8.30
C VAL A 248 2.14 11.54 -7.22
N LEU A 249 2.44 11.90 -5.99
CA LEU A 249 1.57 11.77 -4.83
C LEU A 249 1.00 13.15 -4.49
N ALA A 250 -0.19 13.21 -3.90
CA ALA A 250 -0.75 14.43 -3.33
C ALA A 250 -1.53 14.13 -2.05
N GLU A 251 -1.63 15.12 -1.17
CA GLU A 251 -2.43 15.05 0.06
C GLU A 251 -3.90 15.37 -0.22
N GLY A 252 -4.77 14.39 -0.02
CA GLY A 252 -6.21 14.53 -0.05
C GLY A 252 -6.83 14.62 1.34
N VAL A 253 -8.14 14.87 1.41
CA VAL A 253 -8.91 14.94 2.66
C VAL A 253 -8.80 13.65 3.48
N LEU A 254 -8.65 12.51 2.79
CA LEU A 254 -8.54 11.20 3.42
C LEU A 254 -7.10 10.64 3.42
N GLY A 255 -6.10 11.50 3.23
CA GLY A 255 -4.68 11.16 3.27
C GLY A 255 -3.99 11.18 1.90
N PRO A 256 -2.76 10.68 1.81
CA PRO A 256 -1.98 10.71 0.58
C PRO A 256 -2.57 9.79 -0.50
N GLU A 257 -2.55 10.24 -1.75
CA GLU A 257 -3.09 9.55 -2.92
C GLU A 257 -2.07 9.50 -4.06
N VAL A 258 -2.02 8.36 -4.77
CA VAL A 258 -1.23 8.23 -6.01
C VAL A 258 -2.02 8.83 -7.18
N VAL A 259 -1.55 9.97 -7.67
CA VAL A 259 -2.25 10.77 -8.69
C VAL A 259 -1.79 10.39 -10.09
N ILE A 260 -0.49 10.33 -10.33
CA ILE A 260 0.12 10.03 -11.65
C ILE A 260 1.14 8.92 -11.48
N GLN A 261 1.20 7.98 -12.42
CA GLN A 261 2.21 6.92 -12.44
C GLN A 261 2.66 6.62 -13.88
N LEU A 262 3.94 6.84 -14.18
CA LEU A 262 4.46 6.86 -15.55
C LEU A 262 5.74 6.02 -15.66
N PRO A 263 5.75 4.91 -16.41
CA PRO A 263 6.99 4.30 -16.85
C PRO A 263 7.61 5.10 -18.01
N VAL A 264 8.90 5.40 -17.93
CA VAL A 264 9.67 6.16 -18.93
C VAL A 264 10.83 5.28 -19.42
N TYR A 265 10.91 5.10 -20.73
CA TYR A 265 11.83 4.16 -21.38
C TYR A 265 13.07 4.92 -21.89
N VAL A 266 14.18 4.81 -21.17
CA VAL A 266 15.43 5.53 -21.44
C VAL A 266 16.32 4.70 -22.36
N ASN A 267 16.58 5.18 -23.57
CA ASN A 267 17.30 4.45 -24.62
C ASN A 267 16.71 3.06 -24.94
N GLN A 268 15.41 2.87 -24.71
CA GLN A 268 14.70 1.62 -24.99
C GLN A 268 13.48 1.87 -25.88
N ALA A 269 13.13 0.88 -26.70
CA ALA A 269 11.89 0.88 -27.46
C ALA A 269 10.69 0.74 -26.50
N LEU A 270 9.55 1.34 -26.85
CA LEU A 270 8.30 1.06 -26.14
C LEU A 270 7.92 -0.41 -26.28
N PRO A 271 7.35 -1.02 -25.23
CA PRO A 271 6.99 -2.43 -25.26
C PRO A 271 5.89 -2.66 -26.29
N THR A 272 6.12 -3.65 -27.16
CA THR A 272 5.11 -4.17 -28.09
C THR A 272 4.42 -5.42 -27.56
N ALA A 273 4.85 -5.92 -26.41
CA ALA A 273 4.27 -7.04 -25.70
C ALA A 273 4.32 -6.76 -24.19
N TRP A 274 3.30 -7.22 -23.48
CA TRP A 274 3.32 -7.33 -22.03
C TRP A 274 3.85 -8.72 -21.66
N GLU A 275 4.73 -8.77 -20.67
CA GLU A 275 5.23 -10.02 -20.11
C GLU A 275 5.09 -9.95 -18.60
N GLY A 276 4.39 -10.91 -18.01
CA GLY A 276 4.14 -10.90 -16.58
C GLY A 276 3.76 -12.25 -16.04
N PHE A 277 3.67 -12.32 -14.73
CA PHE A 277 3.26 -13.54 -14.03
C PHE A 277 1.75 -13.69 -14.12
N VAL A 278 1.28 -14.92 -14.38
CA VAL A 278 -0.13 -15.26 -14.21
C VAL A 278 -0.35 -15.52 -12.73
N PRO A 279 -1.21 -14.75 -12.03
CA PRO A 279 -1.43 -14.92 -10.60
C PRO A 279 -1.83 -16.37 -10.30
N PRO A 280 -1.39 -16.93 -9.16
CA PRO A 280 -1.79 -18.28 -8.79
C PRO A 280 -3.31 -18.31 -8.56
N ASP A 281 -3.90 -19.50 -8.64
CA ASP A 281 -5.26 -19.69 -8.18
C ASP A 281 -5.33 -19.46 -6.66
N GLU A 282 -6.21 -18.55 -6.26
CA GLU A 282 -6.45 -18.15 -4.87
C GLU A 282 -7.87 -18.52 -4.42
N ASP A 283 -8.61 -19.37 -5.16
CA ASP A 283 -9.95 -19.81 -4.78
C ASP A 283 -9.98 -20.59 -3.45
N TRP A 284 -8.83 -21.07 -2.97
CA TRP A 284 -8.65 -21.69 -1.66
C TRP A 284 -8.64 -20.69 -0.48
N ILE A 285 -8.51 -19.39 -0.75
CA ILE A 285 -8.50 -18.35 0.29
C ILE A 285 -9.94 -18.01 0.66
N GLU A 286 -10.47 -18.73 1.65
CA GLU A 286 -11.82 -18.49 2.16
C GLU A 286 -11.82 -17.65 3.46
N ALA A 287 -10.74 -17.70 4.24
CA ALA A 287 -10.62 -17.01 5.51
C ALA A 287 -9.65 -15.82 5.46
N GLU A 288 -9.94 -14.79 6.26
CA GLU A 288 -9.09 -13.61 6.43
C GLU A 288 -7.66 -13.97 6.89
N ALA A 289 -7.52 -15.00 7.72
CA ALA A 289 -6.20 -15.46 8.18
C ALA A 289 -5.34 -16.05 7.06
N ASP A 290 -5.95 -16.73 6.08
CA ASP A 290 -5.23 -17.30 4.94
C ASP A 290 -4.75 -16.19 4.00
N ALA A 291 -5.60 -15.17 3.79
CA ALA A 291 -5.26 -13.98 3.03
C ALA A 291 -4.07 -13.23 3.64
N GLU A 292 -4.07 -13.04 4.96
CA GLU A 292 -2.98 -12.39 5.70
C GLU A 292 -1.68 -13.20 5.64
N ALA A 293 -1.75 -14.52 5.79
CA ALA A 293 -0.58 -15.39 5.71
C ALA A 293 0.06 -15.37 4.31
N LEU A 294 -0.78 -15.39 3.26
CA LEU A 294 -0.28 -15.24 1.89
C LEU A 294 0.34 -13.86 1.68
N MET A 295 -0.31 -12.79 2.15
CA MET A 295 0.24 -11.45 2.03
C MET A 295 1.61 -11.31 2.71
N LEU A 296 1.77 -11.86 3.93
CA LEU A 296 3.07 -11.88 4.63
C LEU A 296 4.14 -12.60 3.81
N THR A 297 3.77 -13.73 3.21
CA THR A 297 4.67 -14.53 2.36
C THR A 297 5.14 -13.72 1.14
N LEU A 298 4.23 -13.00 0.49
CA LEU A 298 4.54 -12.20 -0.69
C LEU A 298 5.43 -10.99 -0.34
N VAL A 299 5.11 -10.26 0.74
CA VAL A 299 5.93 -9.15 1.24
C VAL A 299 7.36 -9.60 1.57
N ASN A 300 7.50 -10.71 2.29
CA ASN A 300 8.82 -11.23 2.67
C ASN A 300 9.59 -11.82 1.48
N ARG A 301 8.90 -12.43 0.50
CA ARG A 301 9.50 -12.82 -0.78
C ARG A 301 10.08 -11.61 -1.49
N ASP A 302 9.32 -10.53 -1.58
CA ASP A 302 9.74 -9.32 -2.28
C ASP A 302 10.93 -8.68 -1.56
N ARG A 303 10.92 -8.61 -0.23
CA ARG A 303 12.08 -8.17 0.57
C ARG A 303 13.32 -9.05 0.35
N ALA A 304 13.17 -10.36 0.28
CA ALA A 304 14.28 -11.29 0.04
C ALA A 304 14.94 -11.07 -1.33
N GLN A 305 14.18 -10.71 -2.37
CA GLN A 305 14.73 -10.38 -3.69
C GLN A 305 15.65 -9.15 -3.65
N PHE A 306 15.46 -8.25 -2.68
CA PHE A 306 16.31 -7.08 -2.43
C PHE A 306 17.34 -7.31 -1.30
N GLY A 307 17.51 -8.55 -0.83
CA GLY A 307 18.47 -8.89 0.23
C GLY A 307 18.12 -8.30 1.60
N LEU A 308 16.85 -7.96 1.84
CA LEU A 308 16.37 -7.41 3.10
C LEU A 308 15.92 -8.52 4.06
N PRO A 309 16.07 -8.35 5.38
CA PRO A 309 15.52 -9.28 6.37
C PRO A 309 14.00 -9.35 6.30
N GLU A 310 13.44 -10.53 6.61
CA GLU A 310 12.01 -10.72 6.76
C GLU A 310 11.43 -9.84 7.87
N LEU A 311 10.22 -9.33 7.68
CA LEU A 311 9.44 -8.64 8.69
C LEU A 311 8.81 -9.65 9.64
N GLN A 312 8.82 -9.33 10.93
CA GLN A 312 8.16 -10.13 11.95
C GLN A 312 6.69 -9.75 12.05
N LEU A 313 5.79 -10.75 12.01
CA LEU A 313 4.37 -10.50 12.20
C LEU A 313 4.11 -10.03 13.64
N ASP A 314 3.48 -8.87 13.78
CA ASP A 314 3.09 -8.28 15.06
C ASP A 314 1.57 -8.39 15.23
N GLU A 315 1.14 -9.10 16.27
CA GLU A 315 -0.27 -9.38 16.50
C GLU A 315 -1.07 -8.12 16.84
N THR A 316 -0.47 -7.15 17.50
CA THR A 316 -1.14 -5.89 17.87
C THR A 316 -1.36 -5.03 16.62
N LEU A 317 -0.34 -4.88 15.78
CA LEU A 317 -0.50 -4.25 14.45
C LEU A 317 -1.52 -4.98 13.60
N ARG A 318 -1.51 -6.32 13.62
CA ARG A 318 -2.46 -7.13 12.86
C ARG A 318 -3.91 -6.82 13.24
N GLN A 319 -4.19 -6.66 14.53
CA GLN A 319 -5.53 -6.29 15.02
C GLN A 319 -5.94 -4.88 14.58
N ALA A 320 -5.02 -3.91 14.65
CA ALA A 320 -5.27 -2.54 14.19
C ALA A 320 -5.51 -2.48 12.67
N ALA A 321 -4.67 -3.16 11.88
CA ALA A 321 -4.80 -3.28 10.44
C ALA A 321 -6.12 -3.94 10.02
N ARG A 322 -6.54 -5.04 10.68
CA ARG A 322 -7.85 -5.68 10.46
C ARG A 322 -9.00 -4.73 10.75
N ALA A 323 -8.92 -4.01 11.86
CA ALA A 323 -9.92 -3.00 12.21
C ALA A 323 -10.00 -1.91 11.14
N HIS A 324 -8.88 -1.53 10.51
CA HIS A 324 -8.88 -0.57 9.42
C HIS A 324 -9.44 -1.09 8.10
N SER A 325 -9.09 -2.32 7.72
CA SER A 325 -9.69 -2.98 6.58
C SER A 325 -11.21 -3.14 6.73
N ALA A 326 -11.69 -3.49 7.93
CA ALA A 326 -13.12 -3.58 8.24
C ALA A 326 -13.79 -2.21 8.16
N ASP A 327 -13.17 -1.17 8.72
CA ASP A 327 -13.67 0.21 8.69
C ASP A 327 -13.83 0.75 7.26
N MET A 328 -12.83 0.53 6.39
CA MET A 328 -12.92 0.87 4.98
C MET A 328 -14.09 0.16 4.28
N ARG A 329 -14.28 -1.14 4.55
CA ARG A 329 -15.41 -1.91 4.00
C ARG A 329 -16.76 -1.38 4.51
N ASP A 330 -16.91 -1.24 5.82
CA ASP A 330 -18.19 -0.99 6.48
C ASP A 330 -18.69 0.44 6.28
N HIS A 331 -17.77 1.41 6.18
CA HIS A 331 -18.08 2.81 5.93
C HIS A 331 -17.85 3.24 4.47
N GLN A 332 -17.62 2.28 3.58
CA GLN A 332 -17.55 2.46 2.13
C GLN A 332 -16.56 3.55 1.68
N PHE A 333 -15.40 3.60 2.31
CA PHE A 333 -14.29 4.46 1.89
C PHE A 333 -13.04 3.62 1.62
N PHE A 334 -12.05 4.19 0.94
CA PHE A 334 -10.78 3.53 0.70
C PHE A 334 -9.67 4.58 0.74
N ALA A 335 -9.05 4.76 1.91
CA ALA A 335 -8.11 5.82 2.18
C ALA A 335 -7.35 5.60 3.49
N HIS A 336 -6.19 6.25 3.64
CA HIS A 336 -5.30 6.15 4.79
C HIS A 336 -5.84 6.82 6.06
N ILE A 337 -6.69 7.84 5.93
CA ILE A 337 -7.33 8.52 7.06
C ILE A 337 -8.76 8.03 7.15
N SER A 338 -9.10 7.42 8.28
CA SER A 338 -10.47 7.04 8.58
C SER A 338 -11.29 8.28 8.96
N PRO A 339 -12.47 8.50 8.36
CA PRO A 339 -13.38 9.55 8.78
C PRO A 339 -13.86 9.42 10.24
N THR A 340 -13.79 8.21 10.81
CA THR A 340 -14.30 7.89 12.15
C THR A 340 -13.20 7.62 13.17
N ARG A 341 -12.02 7.17 12.72
CA ARG A 341 -10.91 6.72 13.58
C ARG A 341 -9.59 7.44 13.35
N GLY A 342 -9.54 8.43 12.45
CA GLY A 342 -8.35 9.25 12.21
C GLY A 342 -7.24 8.53 11.44
N GLY A 343 -6.02 9.06 11.56
CA GLY A 343 -4.84 8.55 10.85
C GLY A 343 -4.23 7.31 11.52
N LEU A 344 -3.15 6.76 10.94
CA LEU A 344 -2.49 5.55 11.43
C LEU A 344 -2.16 5.61 12.93
N SER A 345 -1.53 6.70 13.39
CA SER A 345 -1.20 6.87 14.81
C SER A 345 -2.42 6.90 15.72
N ASP A 346 -3.52 7.52 15.28
CA ASP A 346 -4.78 7.56 16.04
C ASP A 346 -5.40 6.16 16.12
N ARG A 347 -5.26 5.35 15.06
CA ARG A 347 -5.74 3.97 15.02
C ARG A 347 -4.91 3.01 15.86
N LEU A 348 -3.60 3.25 16.00
CA LEU A 348 -2.69 2.42 16.80
C LEU A 348 -2.79 2.72 18.31
N SER A 349 -3.11 3.96 18.67
CA SER A 349 -3.17 4.43 20.07
C SER A 349 -4.11 3.60 20.97
N PRO A 350 -5.35 3.25 20.58
CA PRO A 350 -6.24 2.40 21.38
C PRO A 350 -5.73 0.98 21.63
N PHE A 351 -4.76 0.51 20.83
CA PHE A 351 -4.11 -0.79 21.02
C PHE A 351 -2.85 -0.69 21.90
N GLY A 352 -2.52 0.50 22.41
CA GLY A 352 -1.31 0.75 23.20
C GLY A 352 -0.02 0.60 22.39
N TYR A 353 -0.08 0.61 21.05
CA TYR A 353 1.07 0.33 20.21
C TYR A 353 2.00 1.54 20.09
N GLN A 354 3.27 1.36 20.45
CA GLN A 354 4.29 2.40 20.36
C GLN A 354 5.43 2.00 19.43
N ALA A 355 5.76 2.91 18.52
CA ALA A 355 6.81 2.70 17.55
C ALA A 355 7.54 4.00 17.24
N ARG A 356 8.84 3.88 16.94
CA ARG A 356 9.67 5.00 16.49
C ARG A 356 9.31 5.45 15.09
N ILE A 357 8.85 4.50 14.27
CA ILE A 357 8.45 4.68 12.89
C ILE A 357 7.23 3.79 12.67
N VAL A 358 6.20 4.36 12.05
CA VAL A 358 5.05 3.61 11.51
C VAL A 358 4.87 3.99 10.05
N ALA A 359 4.43 3.03 9.24
CA ALA A 359 4.05 3.27 7.86
C ALA A 359 2.89 2.36 7.48
N GLU A 360 2.13 2.74 6.45
CA GLU A 360 0.96 1.99 6.03
C GLU A 360 0.89 1.87 4.51
N ASN A 361 0.50 0.68 4.05
CA ASN A 361 -0.03 0.48 2.71
C ASN A 361 -1.47 -0.01 2.80
N ILE A 362 -2.31 0.42 1.86
CA ILE A 362 -3.67 -0.11 1.69
C ILE A 362 -3.87 -0.60 0.27
N ALA A 363 -4.57 -1.71 0.11
CA ALA A 363 -4.92 -2.26 -1.19
C ALA A 363 -6.35 -2.76 -1.22
N ARG A 364 -6.96 -2.72 -2.40
CA ARG A 364 -8.27 -3.34 -2.63
C ARG A 364 -8.25 -4.08 -3.95
N ASN A 365 -8.19 -5.42 -3.90
CA ASN A 365 -8.14 -6.26 -5.09
C ASN A 365 -8.86 -7.60 -4.88
N PRO A 366 -9.31 -8.27 -5.96
CA PRO A 366 -9.90 -9.62 -5.87
C PRO A 366 -8.95 -10.70 -5.37
N ARG A 367 -7.65 -10.53 -5.64
CA ARG A 367 -6.56 -11.46 -5.28
C ARG A 367 -5.52 -10.76 -4.44
N ILE A 368 -4.94 -11.49 -3.49
CA ILE A 368 -3.85 -11.04 -2.61
C ILE A 368 -2.57 -10.82 -3.42
N TYR A 369 -2.28 -11.69 -4.39
CA TYR A 369 -1.15 -11.51 -5.30
C TYR A 369 -1.24 -10.21 -6.10
N ASP A 370 -2.43 -9.92 -6.67
CA ASP A 370 -2.65 -8.67 -7.42
C ASP A 370 -2.57 -7.44 -6.49
N ALA A 371 -2.93 -7.59 -5.21
CA ALA A 371 -2.74 -6.53 -4.21
C ALA A 371 -1.26 -6.24 -3.96
N GLU A 372 -0.44 -7.24 -3.64
CA GLU A 372 0.99 -7.03 -3.40
C GLU A 372 1.70 -6.52 -4.66
N SER A 373 1.39 -7.08 -5.83
CA SER A 373 1.96 -6.61 -7.11
C SER A 373 1.69 -5.11 -7.31
N GLY A 374 0.44 -4.68 -7.11
CA GLY A 374 0.08 -3.26 -7.25
C GLY A 374 0.75 -2.35 -6.21
N LEU A 375 0.95 -2.84 -4.97
CA LEU A 375 1.71 -2.12 -3.96
C LEU A 375 3.19 -1.99 -4.34
N MET A 376 3.78 -3.01 -4.97
CA MET A 376 5.16 -2.97 -5.43
C MET A 376 5.38 -2.15 -6.70
N GLU A 377 4.33 -1.92 -7.49
CA GLU A 377 4.32 -1.04 -8.66
C GLU A 377 4.24 0.44 -8.26
N SER A 378 3.59 0.76 -7.15
CA SER A 378 3.53 2.14 -6.62
C SER A 378 4.75 2.48 -5.77
N LEU A 379 5.42 3.59 -6.09
CA LEU A 379 6.69 3.97 -5.47
C LEU A 379 6.55 4.28 -3.97
N GLY A 380 5.50 5.00 -3.59
CA GLY A 380 5.19 5.29 -2.19
C GLY A 380 4.98 4.02 -1.36
N HIS A 381 4.19 3.08 -1.87
CA HIS A 381 3.89 1.82 -1.18
C HIS A 381 5.11 0.87 -1.14
N ARG A 382 5.83 0.78 -2.25
CA ARG A 382 7.07 0.02 -2.38
C ARG A 382 8.14 0.50 -1.39
N ALA A 383 8.24 1.80 -1.16
CA ALA A 383 9.19 2.36 -0.19
C ALA A 383 8.95 1.85 1.24
N ASN A 384 7.69 1.56 1.60
CA ASN A 384 7.36 0.95 2.90
C ASN A 384 7.78 -0.52 2.93
N ILE A 385 7.39 -1.31 1.93
CA ILE A 385 7.70 -2.75 1.82
C ILE A 385 9.21 -3.00 1.85
N LEU A 386 9.99 -2.20 1.12
CA LEU A 386 11.45 -2.33 1.01
C LEU A 386 12.23 -1.48 2.02
N SER A 387 11.57 -0.90 3.02
CA SER A 387 12.27 -0.16 4.07
C SER A 387 13.10 -1.10 4.93
N ALA A 388 14.42 -0.90 4.93
CA ALA A 388 15.35 -1.60 5.83
C ALA A 388 15.20 -1.18 7.31
N ARG A 389 14.48 -0.08 7.58
CA ARG A 389 14.28 0.46 8.94
C ARG A 389 13.12 -0.21 9.68
N LEU A 390 12.16 -0.76 8.93
CA LEU A 390 10.98 -1.41 9.47
C LEU A 390 11.32 -2.88 9.75
N THR A 391 10.88 -3.38 10.91
CA THR A 391 11.21 -4.72 11.40
C THR A 391 9.96 -5.55 11.67
N HIS A 392 8.81 -4.90 11.89
CA HIS A 392 7.54 -5.52 12.21
C HIS A 392 6.47 -5.15 11.19
N LEU A 393 5.48 -6.04 11.04
CA LEU A 393 4.36 -5.90 10.12
C LEU A 393 3.09 -6.47 10.75
N GLY A 394 2.00 -5.71 10.71
CA GLY A 394 0.64 -6.21 10.88
C GLY A 394 -0.09 -6.22 9.55
N ILE A 395 -0.88 -7.27 9.28
CA ILE A 395 -1.67 -7.37 8.06
C ILE A 395 -3.13 -7.56 8.44
N GLY A 396 -3.99 -6.67 7.95
CA GLY A 396 -5.43 -6.85 7.99
C GLY A 396 -5.94 -7.24 6.61
N ALA A 397 -6.77 -8.27 6.55
CA ALA A 397 -7.52 -8.62 5.36
C ALA A 397 -9.00 -8.77 5.72
N VAL A 398 -9.88 -8.12 4.97
CA VAL A 398 -11.33 -8.24 5.16
C VAL A 398 -12.02 -8.36 3.80
N LEU A 399 -12.87 -9.38 3.65
CA LEU A 399 -13.59 -9.60 2.42
C LEU A 399 -14.78 -8.63 2.28
N GLY A 400 -14.90 -8.02 1.11
CA GLY A 400 -15.97 -7.08 0.78
C GLY A 400 -16.24 -7.03 -0.72
N ARG A 401 -16.71 -5.87 -1.19
CA ARG A 401 -16.94 -5.60 -2.61
C ARG A 401 -16.05 -4.46 -3.11
N GLY A 402 -15.49 -4.65 -4.30
CA GLY A 402 -14.72 -3.63 -5.01
C GLY A 402 -15.60 -2.54 -5.62
N PRO A 403 -15.00 -1.50 -6.21
CA PRO A 403 -15.72 -0.30 -6.65
C PRO A 403 -16.66 -0.53 -7.82
N ALA A 404 -16.55 -1.66 -8.53
CA ALA A 404 -17.59 -2.01 -9.47
C ALA A 404 -18.21 -3.41 -9.20
N GLY A 405 -18.22 -3.80 -7.91
CA GLY A 405 -19.15 -4.78 -7.35
C GLY A 405 -18.64 -6.22 -7.26
N GLU A 406 -17.43 -6.47 -7.76
CA GLU A 406 -16.71 -7.73 -7.64
C GLU A 406 -16.34 -8.05 -6.19
N ARG A 407 -16.13 -9.34 -5.90
CA ARG A 407 -15.50 -9.76 -4.64
C ARG A 407 -14.10 -9.15 -4.56
N ALA A 408 -13.78 -8.45 -3.48
CA ALA A 408 -12.48 -7.84 -3.26
C ALA A 408 -12.07 -7.93 -1.79
N TRP A 409 -10.78 -8.15 -1.55
CA TRP A 409 -10.15 -8.01 -0.26
C TRP A 409 -9.81 -6.54 -0.02
N PHE A 410 -10.24 -5.99 1.12
CA PHE A 410 -9.69 -4.78 1.69
C PHE A 410 -8.49 -5.19 2.53
N LEU A 411 -7.32 -4.66 2.19
CA LEU A 411 -6.04 -5.04 2.78
C LEU A 411 -5.36 -3.80 3.37
N THR A 412 -4.80 -3.97 4.57
CA THR A 412 -3.97 -2.98 5.23
C THR A 412 -2.68 -3.66 5.66
N GLN A 413 -1.53 -3.12 5.27
CA GLN A 413 -0.21 -3.47 5.81
C GLN A 413 0.24 -2.32 6.71
N GLU A 414 0.37 -2.58 8.01
CA GLU A 414 0.92 -1.61 8.98
C GLU A 414 2.32 -2.04 9.36
N PHE A 415 3.32 -1.24 9.01
CA PHE A 415 4.73 -1.51 9.27
C PHE A 415 5.19 -0.72 10.49
N ALA A 416 6.09 -1.30 11.27
CA ALA A 416 6.67 -0.60 12.41
C ALA A 416 8.16 -0.87 12.63
N LEU A 417 8.80 0.13 13.23
CA LEU A 417 9.96 -0.06 14.08
C LEU A 417 9.49 0.16 15.53
N PRO A 418 9.12 -0.90 16.27
CA PRO A 418 8.58 -0.76 17.61
C PRO A 418 9.59 -0.17 18.57
N ILE A 419 9.09 0.49 19.62
CA ILE A 419 9.89 0.77 20.81
C ILE A 419 9.89 -0.53 21.61
N GLU A 420 10.89 -1.38 21.38
CA GLU A 420 10.99 -2.64 22.12
C GLU A 420 11.29 -2.36 23.58
N ARG A 421 10.41 -2.86 24.47
CA ARG A 421 10.72 -2.93 25.88
C ARG A 421 11.97 -3.80 26.08
N PRO A 422 13.00 -3.33 26.80
CA PRO A 422 14.18 -4.13 27.06
C PRO A 422 13.83 -5.41 27.84
N SER A 423 14.48 -6.53 27.54
CA SER A 423 14.34 -7.73 28.40
C SER A 423 14.71 -7.41 29.84
N ASP A 424 14.06 -8.05 30.82
CA ASP A 424 14.30 -7.81 32.24
C ASP A 424 15.78 -7.92 32.62
N GLU A 425 16.53 -8.86 32.02
CA GLU A 425 17.97 -9.00 32.31
C GLU A 425 18.83 -7.96 31.58
N SER A 426 18.46 -7.54 30.37
CA SER A 426 19.10 -6.40 29.71
C SER A 426 18.93 -5.12 30.53
N LEU A 427 17.72 -4.90 31.08
CA LEU A 427 17.42 -3.77 31.95
C LEU A 427 18.22 -3.84 33.26
N ARG A 428 18.21 -4.99 33.95
CA ARG A 428 19.00 -5.20 35.18
C ARG A 428 20.48 -4.93 34.96
N ARG A 429 21.04 -5.44 33.86
CA ARG A 429 22.45 -5.24 33.52
C ARG A 429 22.74 -3.77 33.28
N HIS A 430 21.95 -3.11 32.44
CA HIS A 430 22.12 -1.69 32.14
C HIS A 430 22.04 -0.83 33.40
N VAL A 431 21.01 -1.02 34.23
CA VAL A 431 20.82 -0.32 35.50
C VAL A 431 22.02 -0.56 36.42
N SER A 432 22.43 -1.81 36.60
CA SER A 432 23.60 -2.14 37.44
C SER A 432 24.88 -1.47 36.95
N ASP A 433 25.15 -1.52 35.65
CA ASP A 433 26.35 -0.94 35.05
C ASP A 433 26.35 0.59 35.18
N THR A 434 25.18 1.22 35.01
CA THR A 434 25.00 2.67 35.16
C THR A 434 25.21 3.11 36.62
N LEU A 435 24.68 2.37 37.60
CA LEU A 435 24.90 2.63 39.03
C LEU A 435 26.39 2.49 39.42
N ILE A 436 27.05 1.43 38.95
CA ILE A 436 28.46 1.17 39.24
C ILE A 436 29.36 2.24 38.62
N ARG A 437 29.08 2.62 37.37
CA ARG A 437 29.82 3.67 36.66
C ARG A 437 29.70 5.02 37.36
N SER A 438 28.48 5.43 37.67
CA SER A 438 28.22 6.71 38.35
C SER A 438 28.90 6.78 39.73
N ARG A 439 28.92 5.69 40.50
CA ARG A 439 29.68 5.64 41.76
C ARG A 439 31.17 5.77 41.57
N THR A 440 31.70 5.08 40.56
CA THR A 440 33.13 5.12 40.25
C THR A 440 33.56 6.53 39.86
N GLU A 441 32.76 7.23 39.05
CA GLU A 441 32.98 8.62 38.67
C GLU A 441 32.89 9.58 39.87
N ALA A 442 32.04 9.27 40.85
CA ALA A 442 31.97 10.00 42.12
C ALA A 442 33.08 9.63 43.14
N GLY A 443 34.02 8.75 42.78
CA GLY A 443 35.12 8.33 43.66
C GLY A 443 34.72 7.35 44.76
N ALA A 444 33.53 6.76 44.69
CA ALA A 444 33.06 5.74 45.64
C ALA A 444 33.39 4.32 45.14
N ALA A 445 33.52 3.37 46.07
CA ALA A 445 33.71 1.96 45.73
C ALA A 445 32.50 1.40 44.94
N PRO A 446 32.70 0.52 43.95
CA PRO A 446 31.62 -0.04 43.15
C PRO A 446 30.67 -0.89 44.00
N LEU A 447 29.38 -0.85 43.68
CA LEU A 447 28.38 -1.70 44.35
C LEU A 447 28.49 -3.15 43.87
N ARG A 448 28.22 -4.08 44.79
CA ARG A 448 28.10 -5.50 44.47
C ARG A 448 26.64 -5.89 44.22
N ARG A 449 26.30 -6.20 42.96
CA ARG A 449 24.99 -6.82 42.62
C ARG A 449 24.92 -8.21 43.25
N ARG A 450 23.81 -8.54 43.89
CA ARG A 450 23.57 -9.88 44.44
C ARG A 450 22.25 -10.49 43.93
N GLY A 451 22.31 -11.76 43.55
CA GLY A 451 21.15 -12.48 43.00
C GLY A 451 20.05 -12.80 44.02
N ASP A 452 20.37 -12.87 45.32
CA ASP A 452 19.36 -12.97 46.37
C ASP A 452 18.59 -11.65 46.55
N LEU A 453 19.29 -10.52 46.54
CA LEU A 453 18.67 -9.19 46.55
C LEU A 453 17.84 -8.94 45.29
N ASP A 454 18.25 -9.43 44.12
CA ASP A 454 17.45 -9.39 42.89
C ASP A 454 16.10 -10.10 43.06
N ARG A 455 16.07 -11.27 43.72
CA ARG A 455 14.81 -12.01 43.97
C ARG A 455 13.90 -11.26 44.94
N ILE A 456 14.46 -10.64 45.96
CA ILE A 456 13.70 -9.83 46.93
C ILE A 456 13.13 -8.60 46.22
N ALA A 457 13.96 -7.88 45.48
CA ALA A 457 13.56 -6.71 44.72
C ALA A 457 12.51 -7.07 43.64
N GLN A 458 12.63 -8.23 43.00
CA GLN A 458 11.65 -8.71 42.02
C GLN A 458 10.27 -8.91 42.63
N ARG A 459 10.17 -9.62 43.77
CA ARG A 459 8.88 -9.79 44.46
C ARG A 459 8.27 -8.46 44.86
N ALA A 460 9.09 -7.52 45.34
CA ALA A 460 8.65 -6.18 45.68
C ALA A 460 8.13 -5.41 44.44
N ALA A 461 8.81 -5.51 43.30
CA ALA A 461 8.36 -4.91 42.04
C ALA A 461 6.99 -5.45 41.63
N GLU A 462 6.80 -6.78 41.61
CA GLU A 462 5.51 -7.39 41.27
C GLU A 462 4.35 -6.98 42.19
N VAL A 463 4.63 -6.69 43.47
CA VAL A 463 3.63 -6.14 44.40
C VAL A 463 3.33 -4.68 44.06
N ALA A 464 4.35 -3.89 43.76
CA ALA A 464 4.20 -2.49 43.33
C ALA A 464 3.40 -2.37 42.02
N ALA A 465 3.63 -3.23 41.04
CA ALA A 465 2.86 -3.29 39.79
C ALA A 465 1.37 -3.53 40.04
N ARG A 466 1.03 -4.46 40.93
CA ARG A 466 -0.37 -4.86 41.18
C ARG A 466 -1.14 -3.90 42.05
N SER A 467 -0.48 -3.23 43.00
CA SER A 467 -1.15 -2.47 44.05
C SER A 467 -0.76 -0.99 44.12
N GLY A 468 0.07 -0.53 43.18
CA GLY A 468 0.70 0.78 43.22
C GLY A 468 1.91 0.81 44.16
N PHE A 469 2.75 1.85 44.03
CA PHE A 469 3.91 2.02 44.88
C PHE A 469 3.50 2.55 46.25
N ASP A 470 3.59 1.70 47.27
CA ASP A 470 3.33 2.00 48.67
C ASP A 470 4.60 1.68 49.48
N GLY A 471 5.35 2.73 49.83
CA GLY A 471 6.67 2.60 50.45
C GLY A 471 6.66 1.81 51.76
N ASP A 472 5.61 1.97 52.59
CA ASP A 472 5.52 1.30 53.88
C ASP A 472 5.26 -0.21 53.71
N LYS A 473 4.38 -0.58 52.78
CA LYS A 473 4.13 -1.99 52.45
C LYS A 473 5.36 -2.67 51.87
N LEU A 474 6.04 -2.00 50.95
CA LEU A 474 7.24 -2.54 50.31
C LEU A 474 8.39 -2.67 51.31
N ASN A 475 8.57 -1.70 52.22
CA ASN A 475 9.55 -1.79 53.29
C ASN A 475 9.26 -2.97 54.23
N ALA A 476 7.99 -3.21 54.61
CA ALA A 476 7.61 -4.34 55.44
C ALA A 476 7.87 -5.68 54.73
N LEU A 477 7.49 -5.78 53.45
CA LEU A 477 7.73 -6.98 52.63
C LEU A 477 9.22 -7.29 52.51
N ILE A 478 10.03 -6.29 52.16
CA ILE A 478 11.48 -6.46 51.96
C ILE A 478 12.17 -6.80 53.27
N SER A 479 11.77 -6.18 54.39
CA SER A 479 12.33 -6.52 55.71
C SER A 479 12.11 -7.98 56.06
N ALA A 480 10.87 -8.48 55.88
CA ALA A 480 10.54 -9.88 56.13
C ALA A 480 11.31 -10.84 55.21
N ASP A 481 11.49 -10.45 53.94
CA ASP A 481 12.27 -11.22 52.96
C ASP A 481 13.77 -11.26 53.31
N LEU A 482 14.37 -10.14 53.72
CA LEU A 482 15.77 -10.07 54.14
C LEU A 482 16.01 -10.91 55.40
N GLU A 483 15.10 -10.86 56.37
CA GLU A 483 15.15 -11.69 57.58
C GLU A 483 15.06 -13.19 57.25
N ARG A 484 14.13 -13.58 56.37
CA ARG A 484 13.96 -14.98 55.96
C ARG A 484 15.19 -15.54 55.26
N GLU A 485 15.86 -14.73 54.45
CA GLU A 485 17.10 -15.11 53.75
C GLU A 485 18.36 -15.00 54.65
N GLY A 486 18.20 -14.55 55.91
CA GLY A 486 19.30 -14.39 56.86
C GLY A 486 20.31 -13.31 56.47
N ILE A 487 19.89 -12.34 55.67
CA ILE A 487 20.75 -11.26 55.18
C ILE A 487 20.86 -10.19 56.27
N ARG A 488 22.07 -9.96 56.77
CA ARG A 488 22.33 -8.88 57.73
C ARG A 488 22.47 -7.56 57.00
N TYR A 489 21.97 -6.49 57.60
CA TYR A 489 22.10 -5.12 57.12
C TYR A 489 21.97 -4.17 58.31
N ARG A 490 22.53 -2.96 58.19
CA ARG A 490 22.30 -1.86 59.14
C ARG A 490 21.05 -1.08 58.75
N ARG A 491 20.90 -0.81 57.45
CA ARG A 491 19.73 -0.15 56.83
C ARG A 491 19.61 -0.64 55.39
N PHE A 492 18.41 -0.59 54.83
CA PHE A 492 18.23 -0.71 53.38
C PHE A 492 17.48 0.52 52.85
N ARG A 493 17.62 0.77 51.54
CA ARG A 493 16.86 1.79 50.81
C ARG A 493 16.21 1.15 49.59
N ILE A 494 15.04 1.66 49.24
CA ILE A 494 14.37 1.33 47.98
C ILE A 494 14.15 2.57 47.14
N GLN A 495 14.21 2.38 45.82
CA GLN A 495 13.75 3.35 44.85
C GLN A 495 13.00 2.60 43.75
N TYR A 496 11.85 3.11 43.35
CA TYR A 496 11.09 2.58 42.23
C TYR A 496 11.05 3.63 41.12
N GLN A 497 11.35 3.22 39.90
CA GLN A 497 11.33 4.11 38.74
C GLN A 497 10.71 3.42 37.53
N PRO A 498 9.65 3.98 36.93
CA PRO A 498 9.19 3.56 35.60
C PRO A 498 10.15 4.09 34.51
N VAL A 499 10.45 3.25 33.52
CA VAL A 499 11.27 3.60 32.34
C VAL A 499 10.65 3.02 31.07
N LEU A 500 10.64 3.82 30.01
CA LEU A 500 10.22 3.41 28.66
C LEU A 500 11.41 2.80 27.91
N GLU A 501 12.52 3.52 27.87
CA GLU A 501 13.78 3.07 27.30
C GLU A 501 14.87 2.92 28.37
N LEU A 502 15.94 2.20 28.03
CA LEU A 502 17.11 2.06 28.92
C LEU A 502 17.71 3.42 29.33
N VAL A 503 17.65 4.40 28.42
CA VAL A 503 18.23 5.74 28.62
C VAL A 503 17.44 6.60 29.60
N ASP A 504 16.19 6.25 29.92
CA ASP A 504 15.34 7.03 30.82
C ASP A 504 15.67 6.78 32.30
N PHE A 505 16.54 5.80 32.58
CA PHE A 505 16.92 5.47 33.94
C PHE A 505 17.68 6.64 34.60
N LEU A 506 17.21 7.05 35.79
CA LEU A 506 17.80 8.15 36.55
C LEU A 506 18.56 7.59 37.75
N VAL A 507 19.84 7.93 37.82
CA VAL A 507 20.70 7.51 38.92
C VAL A 507 20.24 8.17 40.24
N PRO A 508 20.03 7.40 41.32
CA PRO A 508 19.68 7.95 42.63
C PRO A 508 20.74 8.97 43.13
N PRO A 509 20.34 10.12 43.67
CA PRO A 509 21.31 11.14 44.12
C PRO A 509 22.18 10.67 45.30
N PHE A 510 21.68 9.71 46.08
CA PHE A 510 22.41 9.10 47.20
C PHE A 510 23.40 8.02 46.77
N ILE A 511 23.53 7.73 45.46
CA ILE A 511 24.31 6.58 45.02
C ILE A 511 25.79 6.66 45.42
N ALA A 512 26.34 7.86 45.64
CA ALA A 512 27.74 8.05 46.04
C ALA A 512 28.00 7.80 47.54
N GLU A 513 26.97 7.53 48.35
CA GLU A 513 27.15 7.32 49.79
C GLU A 513 28.01 6.06 50.07
N PRO A 514 29.09 6.18 50.87
CA PRO A 514 30.08 5.10 51.03
C PRO A 514 29.54 3.91 51.81
N GLN A 515 28.43 4.06 52.53
CA GLN A 515 27.82 3.00 53.33
C GLN A 515 27.02 2.01 52.47
N LEU A 516 26.62 2.41 51.25
CA LEU A 516 25.97 1.52 50.29
C LEU A 516 27.04 0.61 49.68
N THR A 517 26.84 -0.69 49.83
CA THR A 517 27.84 -1.71 49.43
C THR A 517 27.26 -2.76 48.49
N GLU A 518 25.96 -3.03 48.56
CA GLU A 518 25.31 -4.09 47.80
C GLU A 518 23.97 -3.59 47.23
N HIS A 519 23.58 -4.16 46.09
CA HIS A 519 22.28 -3.87 45.48
C HIS A 519 21.62 -5.11 44.87
N GLY A 520 20.30 -5.02 44.75
CA GLY A 520 19.46 -5.89 43.94
C GLY A 520 18.50 -5.07 43.11
N ILE A 521 18.06 -5.62 41.99
CA ILE A 521 17.16 -4.97 41.04
C ILE A 521 15.95 -5.87 40.86
N GLY A 522 14.75 -5.32 40.82
CA GLY A 522 13.51 -5.96 40.43
C GLY A 522 12.97 -5.26 39.19
N VAL A 523 12.33 -6.00 38.29
CA VAL A 523 11.71 -5.45 37.09
C VAL A 523 10.27 -5.94 37.03
N ASP A 524 9.34 -5.04 36.78
CA ASP A 524 7.94 -5.37 36.54
C ASP A 524 7.44 -4.77 35.22
N VAL A 525 6.25 -5.23 34.83
CA VAL A 525 5.46 -4.61 33.77
C VAL A 525 4.48 -3.66 34.44
N ARG A 526 4.39 -2.43 33.96
CA ARG A 526 3.40 -1.48 34.45
C ARG A 526 2.78 -0.69 33.32
N PHE A 527 1.51 -0.34 33.49
CA PHE A 527 0.77 0.52 32.59
C PHE A 527 0.58 1.90 33.22
N GLU A 528 0.86 2.97 32.46
CA GLU A 528 0.50 4.35 32.81
C GLU A 528 -0.42 4.89 31.70
N GLY A 529 -1.73 4.95 31.98
CA GLY A 529 -2.73 4.99 30.92
C GLY A 529 -2.69 3.68 30.11
N ASP A 530 -2.60 3.80 28.79
CA ASP A 530 -2.48 2.66 27.85
C ASP A 530 -1.03 2.33 27.48
N VAL A 531 -0.05 2.93 28.18
CA VAL A 531 1.38 2.78 27.88
C VAL A 531 2.01 1.69 28.73
N GLU A 532 2.50 0.61 28.10
CA GLU A 532 3.34 -0.39 28.76
C GLU A 532 4.75 0.17 29.03
N MET A 533 5.21 0.08 30.27
CA MET A 533 6.53 0.51 30.72
C MET A 533 7.20 -0.58 31.57
N SER A 534 8.53 -0.48 31.70
CA SER A 534 9.27 -1.28 32.68
C SER A 534 9.36 -0.52 34.01
N GLY A 535 8.79 -1.05 35.08
CA GLY A 535 9.09 -0.54 36.42
C GLY A 535 10.35 -1.19 36.97
N THR A 536 11.30 -0.38 37.45
CA THR A 536 12.54 -0.85 38.06
C THR A 536 12.52 -0.58 39.56
N LEU A 537 12.56 -1.62 40.38
CA LEU A 537 12.73 -1.51 41.82
C LEU A 537 14.19 -1.76 42.20
N LEU A 538 14.85 -0.76 42.76
CA LEU A 538 16.20 -0.85 43.29
C LEU A 538 16.15 -1.11 44.78
N LEU A 539 16.90 -2.10 45.25
CA LEU A 539 17.12 -2.39 46.67
C LEU A 539 18.60 -2.20 46.96
N PHE A 540 18.93 -1.33 47.91
CA PHE A 540 20.31 -1.09 48.35
C PHE A 540 20.48 -1.48 49.81
N LEU A 541 21.61 -2.10 50.14
CA LEU A 541 22.00 -2.39 51.52
C LEU A 541 23.13 -1.49 52.00
N GLU A 542 22.96 -1.00 53.23
CA GLU A 542 23.97 -0.34 54.05
C GLU A 542 24.47 -1.34 55.10
N HIS A 543 25.79 -1.50 55.21
CA HIS A 543 26.43 -2.36 56.22
C HIS A 543 27.22 -1.56 57.24
#